data_AF-A0AAU0KVK8-F1
#
_entry.id   AF-A0AAU0KVK8-F1
#
_cell.length_a   1.000
_cell.length_b   1.000
_cell.length_c   1.000
_cell.angle_alpha   90.00
_cell.angle_beta   90.00
_cell.angle_gamma   90.00
#
_symmetry.space_group_name_H-M   'P 1'
#
loop_
_entity.id
_entity.type
_entity.pdbx_description
1 polymer ?
#
loop_
_entity_poly.entity_id
_entity_poly.type
_entity_poly.pdbx_seq_one_letter_code
_entity_poly.pdbx_strand_id
1 'polypeptide(L)'
;MIANSSLDLTKLSKEELIELYAKYKSSNISHRLWCLTHQDIPVNFSSEFVKLIEKLEKLVELNSLGTTSPDILLDALIDSIYSDCRGLFCEKNGNSKNYTLQNCLKIVNEKNAVTEIDEIINRKEFNDEVVCNYSFREWVKFVTDKAIVHKDNLTEDKKKIIDYRYKFLKDSSNVFEFQYYIFQIHNIYVNIVECFAEDLLSTYNKSKH
;
A
#
# COMPACT_ATOMS: atom_id res chain seq x y z
N MET A 1 -28.07 -21.32 -7.44
CA MET A 1 -27.01 -20.33 -7.17
C MET A 1 -25.94 -21.05 -6.37
N ILE A 2 -24.81 -21.37 -6.99
CA ILE A 2 -23.66 -21.91 -6.25
C ILE A 2 -23.07 -20.70 -5.52
N ALA A 3 -23.14 -20.70 -4.19
CA ALA A 3 -22.39 -19.74 -3.40
C ALA A 3 -20.91 -19.95 -3.74
N ASN A 4 -20.26 -18.95 -4.36
CA ASN A 4 -18.82 -18.89 -4.44
C ASN A 4 -18.32 -18.73 -3.00
N SER A 5 -18.16 -19.85 -2.28
CA SER A 5 -17.45 -19.87 -1.02
C SER A 5 -16.00 -19.51 -1.32
N SER A 6 -15.64 -18.25 -1.06
CA SER A 6 -14.25 -17.83 -0.99
C SER A 6 -13.54 -18.79 -0.01
N LEU A 7 -12.47 -19.43 -0.48
CA LEU A 7 -11.64 -20.29 0.35
C LEU A 7 -10.93 -19.41 1.39
N ASP A 8 -11.17 -19.69 2.67
CA ASP A 8 -10.50 -18.99 3.76
C ASP A 8 -9.06 -19.52 3.92
N LEU A 9 -8.10 -18.81 3.33
CA LEU A 9 -6.67 -19.16 3.39
C LEU A 9 -6.13 -19.20 4.84
N THR A 10 -6.85 -18.63 5.81
CA THR A 10 -6.39 -18.65 7.20
C THR A 10 -6.50 -20.00 7.89
N LYS A 11 -7.37 -20.87 7.37
CA LYS A 11 -7.66 -22.20 7.92
C LYS A 11 -6.81 -23.32 7.32
N LEU A 12 -6.05 -23.02 6.28
CA LEU A 12 -5.20 -23.99 5.60
C LEU A 12 -3.87 -24.15 6.33
N SER A 13 -3.39 -25.40 6.39
CA SER A 13 -2.03 -25.73 6.82
C SER A 13 -0.98 -25.18 5.84
N LYS A 14 0.28 -25.20 6.26
CA LYS A 14 1.39 -24.75 5.41
C LYS A 14 1.51 -25.61 4.15
N GLU A 15 1.35 -26.92 4.28
CA GLU A 15 1.41 -27.87 3.17
C GLU A 15 0.27 -27.63 2.18
N GLU A 16 -0.97 -27.49 2.65
CA GLU A 16 -2.11 -27.17 1.80
C GLU A 16 -1.93 -25.83 1.06
N LEU A 17 -1.33 -24.83 1.70
CA LEU A 17 -1.03 -23.55 1.07
C LEU A 17 0.08 -23.65 0.03
N ILE A 18 1.11 -24.47 0.24
CA ILE A 18 2.16 -24.72 -0.76
C ILE A 18 1.56 -25.43 -1.98
N GLU A 19 0.70 -26.42 -1.78
CA GLU A 19 0.01 -27.13 -2.87
C GLU A 19 -0.96 -26.20 -3.62
N LEU A 20 -1.68 -25.34 -2.90
CA LEU A 20 -2.54 -24.33 -3.50
C LEU A 20 -1.73 -23.29 -4.29
N TYR A 21 -0.58 -22.86 -3.75
CA TYR A 21 0.32 -21.94 -4.43
C TYR A 21 0.87 -22.56 -5.72
N ALA A 22 1.27 -23.84 -5.69
CA ALA A 22 1.73 -24.56 -6.88
C ALA A 22 0.71 -24.52 -8.03
N LYS A 23 -0.59 -24.54 -7.70
CA LYS A 23 -1.68 -24.52 -8.67
C LYS A 23 -2.01 -23.12 -9.20
N TYR A 24 -1.99 -22.11 -8.35
CA TYR A 24 -2.56 -20.80 -8.67
C TYR A 24 -1.57 -19.64 -8.75
N LYS A 25 -0.37 -19.78 -8.18
CA LYS A 25 0.69 -18.76 -8.21
C LYS A 25 0.21 -17.35 -7.82
N SER A 26 -0.71 -17.27 -6.85
CA SER A 26 -1.33 -16.01 -6.44
C SER A 26 -0.55 -15.34 -5.30
N SER A 27 -0.31 -14.04 -5.41
CA SER A 27 0.36 -13.22 -4.39
C SER A 27 -0.34 -13.28 -3.02
N ASN A 28 -1.66 -13.46 -2.98
CA ASN A 28 -2.40 -13.62 -1.72
C ASN A 28 -2.02 -14.92 -0.99
N ILE A 29 -1.80 -16.00 -1.75
CA ILE A 29 -1.34 -17.28 -1.17
C ILE A 29 0.12 -17.13 -0.73
N SER A 30 0.96 -16.49 -1.54
CA SER A 30 2.36 -16.19 -1.19
C SER A 30 2.46 -15.39 0.11
N HIS A 31 1.65 -14.34 0.26
CA HIS A 31 1.61 -13.54 1.48
C HIS A 31 1.11 -14.35 2.69
N ARG A 32 0.15 -15.25 2.49
CA ARG A 32 -0.30 -16.14 3.58
C ARG A 32 0.81 -17.09 4.03
N LEU A 33 1.54 -17.70 3.10
CA LEU A 33 2.71 -18.54 3.40
C LEU A 33 3.79 -17.74 4.12
N TRP A 34 4.01 -16.51 3.69
CA TRP A 34 4.94 -15.58 4.31
C TRP A 34 4.58 -15.28 5.76
N CYS A 35 3.32 -14.92 6.05
CA CYS A 35 2.87 -14.61 7.42
C CYS A 35 2.87 -15.84 8.34
N LEU A 36 2.58 -17.04 7.81
CA LEU A 36 2.70 -18.27 8.59
C LEU A 36 4.15 -18.56 9.02
N THR A 37 5.13 -18.15 8.21
CA THR A 37 6.54 -18.36 8.51
C THR A 37 7.11 -17.23 9.38
N HIS A 38 6.61 -16.00 9.20
CA HIS A 38 7.07 -14.81 9.92
C HIS A 38 5.93 -14.27 10.80
N GLN A 39 5.81 -14.81 12.02
CA GLN A 39 4.68 -14.55 12.93
C GLN A 39 4.52 -13.08 13.34
N ASP A 40 5.58 -12.28 13.24
CA ASP A 40 5.55 -10.85 13.54
C ASP A 40 4.92 -10.01 12.41
N ILE A 41 4.53 -10.62 11.28
CA ILE A 41 3.93 -9.92 10.14
C ILE A 41 2.41 -10.14 10.15
N PRO A 42 1.61 -9.06 10.14
CA PRO A 42 0.16 -9.17 10.28
C PRO A 42 -0.47 -9.72 9.00
N VAL A 43 -1.29 -10.75 9.16
CA VAL A 43 -1.95 -11.48 8.06
C VAL A 43 -2.88 -10.59 7.23
N ASN A 44 -3.44 -9.54 7.82
CA ASN A 44 -4.33 -8.61 7.14
C ASN A 44 -3.58 -7.54 6.34
N PHE A 45 -2.24 -7.51 6.37
CA PHE A 45 -1.45 -6.48 5.69
C PHE A 45 -1.77 -6.39 4.19
N SER A 46 -1.74 -7.51 3.47
CA SER A 46 -2.11 -7.51 2.04
C SER A 46 -3.55 -7.06 1.79
N SER A 47 -4.47 -7.33 2.72
CA SER A 47 -5.86 -6.88 2.57
C SER A 47 -5.99 -5.35 2.66
N GLU A 48 -5.15 -4.69 3.45
CA GLU A 48 -5.14 -3.23 3.53
C GLU A 48 -4.62 -2.60 2.22
N PHE A 49 -3.65 -3.24 1.58
CA PHE A 49 -3.19 -2.79 0.25
C PHE A 49 -4.27 -2.94 -0.82
N VAL A 50 -4.97 -4.09 -0.86
CA VAL A 50 -6.08 -4.30 -1.81
C VAL A 50 -7.17 -3.24 -1.62
N LYS A 51 -7.55 -2.96 -0.36
CA LYS A 51 -8.52 -1.88 -0.06
C LYS A 51 -8.03 -0.51 -0.53
N LEU A 52 -6.74 -0.21 -0.41
CA LEU A 52 -6.17 1.05 -0.93
C LEU A 52 -6.31 1.13 -2.45
N ILE A 53 -6.04 0.04 -3.18
CA ILE A 53 -6.25 -0.01 -4.63
C ILE A 53 -7.72 0.18 -4.99
N GLU A 54 -8.65 -0.52 -4.32
CA GLU A 54 -10.10 -0.36 -4.53
C GLU A 54 -10.55 1.09 -4.30
N LYS A 55 -10.02 1.77 -3.27
CA LYS A 55 -10.30 3.19 -3.00
C LYS A 55 -9.79 4.09 -4.13
N LEU A 56 -8.60 3.82 -4.66
CA LEU A 56 -8.02 4.59 -5.78
C LEU A 56 -8.78 4.36 -7.08
N GLU A 57 -9.19 3.13 -7.37
CA GLU A 57 -10.06 2.80 -8.52
C GLU A 57 -11.41 3.51 -8.39
N LYS A 58 -12.00 3.50 -7.19
CA LYS A 58 -13.26 4.20 -6.93
C LYS A 58 -13.11 5.71 -7.12
N LEU A 59 -11.99 6.28 -6.69
CA LEU A 59 -11.70 7.70 -6.89
C LEU A 59 -11.62 8.05 -8.38
N VAL A 60 -10.96 7.23 -9.20
CA VAL A 60 -10.90 7.43 -10.67
C VAL A 60 -12.30 7.37 -11.28
N GLU A 61 -13.12 6.39 -10.87
CA GLU A 61 -14.52 6.28 -11.31
C GLU A 61 -15.30 7.56 -10.98
N LEU A 62 -15.22 8.04 -9.73
CA LEU A 62 -15.93 9.24 -9.29
C LEU A 62 -15.45 10.51 -10.02
N ASN A 63 -14.14 10.66 -10.24
CA ASN A 63 -13.59 11.78 -11.01
C ASN A 63 -14.13 11.81 -12.45
N SER A 64 -14.33 10.63 -13.07
CA SER A 64 -14.87 10.53 -14.42
C SER A 64 -16.34 10.97 -14.54
N LEU A 65 -17.09 10.97 -13.43
CA LEU A 65 -18.50 11.39 -13.39
C LEU A 65 -18.66 12.92 -13.28
N GLY A 66 -17.57 13.68 -13.16
CA GLY A 66 -17.58 15.14 -13.20
C GLY A 66 -18.34 15.81 -12.05
N THR A 67 -18.37 15.18 -10.87
CA THR A 67 -19.11 15.69 -9.71
C THR A 67 -18.48 17.01 -9.22
N THR A 68 -19.26 18.11 -9.24
CA THR A 68 -18.77 19.48 -9.04
C THR A 68 -19.07 20.10 -7.66
N SER A 69 -19.75 19.38 -6.76
CA SER A 69 -20.09 19.88 -5.42
C SER A 69 -19.09 19.37 -4.37
N PRO A 70 -18.90 20.06 -3.22
CA PRO A 70 -18.35 19.41 -2.03
C PRO A 70 -19.16 18.14 -1.75
N ASP A 71 -18.50 17.02 -1.95
CA ASP A 71 -19.05 15.69 -1.73
C ASP A 71 -18.29 15.13 -0.53
N ILE A 72 -18.97 15.14 0.62
CA ILE A 72 -18.43 14.66 1.90
C ILE A 72 -17.90 13.24 1.74
N LEU A 73 -18.51 12.41 0.87
CA LEU A 73 -18.07 11.04 0.62
C LEU A 73 -16.77 11.01 -0.19
N LEU A 74 -16.64 11.87 -1.21
CA LEU A 74 -15.42 11.98 -2.01
C LEU A 74 -14.25 12.54 -1.19
N ASP A 75 -14.51 13.56 -0.38
CA ASP A 75 -13.49 14.16 0.48
C ASP A 75 -13.07 13.15 1.58
N ALA A 76 -14.01 12.40 2.15
CA ALA A 76 -13.71 11.31 3.09
C ALA A 76 -12.94 10.15 2.43
N LEU A 77 -13.22 9.82 1.16
CA LEU A 77 -12.47 8.84 0.39
C LEU A 77 -11.02 9.29 0.19
N ILE A 78 -10.81 10.55 -0.19
CA ILE A 78 -9.49 11.15 -0.36
C ILE A 78 -8.70 11.14 0.95
N ASP A 79 -9.31 11.58 2.05
CA ASP A 79 -8.65 11.56 3.36
C ASP A 79 -8.30 10.14 3.81
N SER A 80 -9.16 9.16 3.51
CA SER A 80 -8.93 7.74 3.76
C SER A 80 -7.73 7.19 2.96
N ILE A 81 -7.60 7.56 1.68
CA ILE A 81 -6.44 7.19 0.84
C ILE A 81 -5.14 7.73 1.45
N TYR A 82 -5.10 9.00 1.83
CA TYR A 82 -3.92 9.58 2.47
C TYR A 82 -3.58 8.91 3.81
N SER A 83 -4.60 8.57 4.61
CA SER A 83 -4.42 7.86 5.87
C SER A 83 -3.84 6.46 5.67
N ASP A 84 -4.36 5.70 4.70
CA ASP A 84 -3.87 4.35 4.38
C ASP A 84 -2.41 4.41 3.87
N CYS A 85 -2.10 5.33 2.94
CA CYS A 85 -0.73 5.53 2.46
C CYS A 85 0.23 5.88 3.61
N ARG A 86 -0.22 6.73 4.55
CA ARG A 86 0.56 7.12 5.72
C ARG A 86 0.87 5.92 6.61
N GLY A 87 -0.09 5.00 6.78
CA GLY A 87 0.03 3.79 7.59
C GLY A 87 0.85 2.69 6.92
N LEU A 88 0.73 2.52 5.61
CA LEU A 88 1.37 1.43 4.86
C LEU A 88 2.82 1.73 4.44
N PHE A 89 3.18 3.01 4.22
CA PHE A 89 4.46 3.34 3.56
C PHE A 89 5.34 4.35 4.33
N CYS A 90 4.78 5.17 5.23
CA CYS A 90 5.43 6.42 5.65
C CYS A 90 5.96 6.43 7.09
N GLU A 91 6.38 5.27 7.62
CA GLU A 91 6.88 5.20 9.00
C GLU A 91 8.12 6.05 9.26
N LYS A 92 8.35 6.39 10.53
CA LYS A 92 9.51 7.18 10.93
C LYS A 92 10.77 6.31 10.86
N ASN A 93 11.88 6.87 10.37
CA ASN A 93 13.17 6.18 10.39
C ASN A 93 13.49 5.73 11.83
N GLY A 94 13.77 4.45 12.02
CA GLY A 94 14.08 3.84 13.33
C GLY A 94 12.87 3.35 14.14
N ASN A 95 11.62 3.54 13.68
CA ASN A 95 10.45 2.95 14.33
C ASN A 95 10.08 1.62 13.68
N SER A 96 10.34 0.50 14.37
CA SER A 96 10.03 -0.86 13.91
C SER A 96 8.67 -1.39 14.39
N LYS A 97 7.94 -0.61 15.21
CA LYS A 97 6.72 -1.10 15.88
C LYS A 97 5.46 -1.06 15.02
N ASN A 98 5.47 -0.26 13.95
CA ASN A 98 4.31 -0.08 13.08
C ASN A 98 4.48 -0.90 11.80
N TYR A 99 3.36 -1.42 11.28
CA TYR A 99 3.37 -2.32 10.13
C TYR A 99 3.33 -1.54 8.82
N THR A 100 4.51 -1.21 8.30
CA THR A 100 4.69 -0.76 6.91
C THR A 100 5.32 -1.84 6.07
N LEU A 101 5.24 -1.68 4.76
CA LEU A 101 5.97 -2.53 3.80
C LEU A 101 7.46 -2.66 4.14
N GLN A 102 8.13 -1.55 4.42
CA GLN A 102 9.53 -1.58 4.79
C GLN A 102 9.78 -2.35 6.08
N ASN A 103 8.89 -2.25 7.07
CA ASN A 103 9.08 -2.95 8.33
C ASN A 103 8.82 -4.46 8.20
N CYS A 104 7.85 -4.87 7.38
CA CYS A 104 7.65 -6.27 7.02
C CYS A 104 8.91 -6.88 6.38
N LEU A 105 9.60 -6.13 5.52
CA LEU A 105 10.84 -6.56 4.86
C LEU A 105 12.06 -6.49 5.80
N LYS A 106 12.11 -5.55 6.74
CA LYS A 106 13.19 -5.49 7.74
C LYS A 106 13.20 -6.71 8.67
N ILE A 107 12.03 -7.22 9.05
CA ILE A 107 11.89 -8.40 9.93
C ILE A 107 12.64 -9.61 9.36
N VAL A 108 12.63 -9.75 8.02
CA VAL A 108 13.26 -10.86 7.31
C VAL A 108 14.63 -10.51 6.72
N ASN A 109 15.20 -9.35 7.10
CA ASN A 109 16.52 -8.88 6.67
C ASN A 109 16.64 -8.56 5.15
N GLU A 110 15.55 -8.19 4.49
CA GLU A 110 15.50 -7.80 3.07
C GLU A 110 15.93 -6.33 2.85
N LYS A 111 17.16 -6.01 3.22
CA LYS A 111 17.69 -4.63 3.26
C LYS A 111 17.72 -3.92 1.91
N ASN A 112 17.94 -4.66 0.82
CA ASN A 112 18.00 -4.07 -0.52
C ASN A 112 16.61 -3.60 -0.96
N ALA A 113 15.59 -4.44 -0.81
CA ALA A 113 14.20 -4.09 -1.11
C ALA A 113 13.71 -2.91 -0.25
N VAL A 114 14.10 -2.87 1.02
CA VAL A 114 13.80 -1.73 1.91
C VAL A 114 14.42 -0.43 1.38
N THR A 115 15.69 -0.47 0.98
CA THR A 115 16.39 0.69 0.41
C THR A 115 15.70 1.16 -0.87
N GLU A 116 15.34 0.23 -1.77
CA GLU A 116 14.68 0.55 -3.03
C GLU A 116 13.30 1.22 -2.82
N ILE A 117 12.51 0.71 -1.87
CA ILE A 117 11.24 1.33 -1.48
C ILE A 117 11.47 2.74 -0.90
N ASP A 118 12.46 2.88 -0.02
CA ASP A 118 12.78 4.17 0.59
C ASP A 118 13.27 5.17 -0.47
N GLU A 119 14.02 4.74 -1.48
CA GLU A 119 14.40 5.59 -2.60
C GLU A 119 13.16 6.07 -3.37
N ILE A 120 12.23 5.19 -3.71
CA ILE A 120 10.99 5.54 -4.44
C ILE A 120 10.14 6.54 -3.67
N ILE A 121 9.84 6.30 -2.38
CA ILE A 121 8.96 7.20 -1.61
C ILE A 121 9.56 8.59 -1.38
N ASN A 122 10.88 8.73 -1.50
CA ASN A 122 11.60 9.99 -1.30
C ASN A 122 11.90 10.73 -2.62
N ARG A 123 11.51 10.19 -3.79
CA ARG A 123 11.64 10.90 -5.07
C ARG A 123 10.68 12.09 -5.11
N LYS A 124 11.11 13.18 -5.73
CA LYS A 124 10.35 14.41 -5.95
C LYS A 124 10.00 14.54 -7.43
N GLU A 125 9.11 13.69 -7.90
CA GLU A 125 8.80 13.55 -9.33
C GLU A 125 7.31 13.80 -9.64
N PHE A 126 6.57 14.43 -8.73
CA PHE A 126 5.24 14.94 -9.06
C PHE A 126 5.36 16.05 -10.10
N ASN A 127 4.61 15.94 -11.18
CA ASN A 127 4.61 16.98 -12.23
C ASN A 127 3.74 18.20 -11.87
N ASP A 128 2.87 18.06 -10.87
CA ASP A 128 2.01 19.13 -10.38
C ASP A 128 2.81 20.29 -9.74
N GLU A 129 2.58 21.51 -10.23
CA GLU A 129 3.34 22.70 -9.83
C GLU A 129 3.24 23.05 -8.34
N VAL A 130 2.17 22.63 -7.66
CA VAL A 130 1.95 22.93 -6.23
C VAL A 130 2.71 21.96 -5.35
N VAL A 131 2.77 20.68 -5.76
CA VAL A 131 3.36 19.60 -4.94
C VAL A 131 4.71 19.08 -5.48
N CYS A 132 5.24 19.60 -6.59
CA CYS A 132 6.51 19.16 -7.20
C CYS A 132 7.72 19.18 -6.26
N ASN A 133 7.70 20.03 -5.23
CA ASN A 133 8.78 20.11 -4.24
C ASN A 133 8.67 19.08 -3.11
N TYR A 134 7.59 18.30 -3.08
CA TYR A 134 7.36 17.24 -2.12
C TYR A 134 7.69 15.88 -2.75
N SER A 135 8.32 15.03 -1.97
CA SER A 135 8.31 13.60 -2.25
C SER A 135 6.96 12.99 -1.89
N PHE A 136 6.66 11.78 -2.40
CA PHE A 136 5.47 11.03 -2.01
C PHE A 136 5.33 10.95 -0.48
N ARG A 137 6.41 10.60 0.22
CA ARG A 137 6.44 10.52 1.68
C ARG A 137 6.18 11.87 2.35
N GLU A 138 6.86 12.93 1.91
CA GLU A 138 6.67 14.26 2.49
C GLU A 138 5.24 14.75 2.30
N TRP A 139 4.67 14.54 1.11
CA TRP A 139 3.32 14.96 0.77
C TRP A 139 2.27 14.23 1.61
N VAL A 140 2.29 12.89 1.58
CA VAL A 140 1.36 12.06 2.36
C VAL A 140 1.44 12.37 3.85
N LYS A 141 2.65 12.50 4.42
CA LYS A 141 2.81 12.83 5.83
C LYS A 141 2.31 14.23 6.15
N PHE A 142 2.59 15.21 5.29
CA PHE A 142 2.15 16.57 5.50
C PHE A 142 0.62 16.67 5.53
N VAL A 143 -0.06 16.07 4.54
CA VAL A 143 -1.52 16.04 4.48
C VAL A 143 -2.11 15.30 5.70
N THR A 144 -1.68 14.07 5.94
CA THR A 144 -2.28 13.24 6.99
C THR A 144 -2.03 13.81 8.38
N ASP A 145 -0.78 14.15 8.70
CA ASP A 145 -0.44 14.61 10.05
C ASP A 145 -1.02 16.00 10.33
N LYS A 146 -1.15 16.90 9.34
CA LYS A 146 -1.52 18.31 9.57
C LYS A 146 -2.97 18.68 9.27
N ALA A 147 -3.70 17.86 8.52
CA ALA A 147 -5.08 18.15 8.12
C ALA A 147 -6.09 17.11 8.61
N ILE A 148 -5.69 15.84 8.62
CA ILE A 148 -6.57 14.70 8.88
C ILE A 148 -6.50 14.31 10.36
N VAL A 149 -5.29 14.04 10.86
CA VAL A 149 -5.07 13.54 12.23
C VAL A 149 -4.99 14.68 13.24
N HIS A 150 -4.23 15.73 12.93
CA HIS A 150 -4.14 16.92 13.76
C HIS A 150 -4.69 18.13 13.01
N LYS A 151 -5.34 19.05 13.72
CA LYS A 151 -5.74 20.36 13.21
C LYS A 151 -4.75 21.41 13.70
N ASP A 152 -3.56 21.37 13.13
CA ASP A 152 -2.47 22.25 13.54
C ASP A 152 -2.73 23.71 13.11
N ASN A 153 -2.21 24.65 13.89
CA ASN A 153 -2.20 26.05 13.47
C ASN A 153 -1.11 26.24 12.40
N LEU A 154 -1.52 26.42 11.15
CA LEU A 154 -0.65 26.49 9.99
C LEU A 154 -0.53 27.94 9.49
N THR A 155 0.59 28.23 8.82
CA THR A 155 0.71 29.45 8.02
C THR A 155 -0.28 29.42 6.86
N GLU A 156 -0.68 30.59 6.38
CA GLU A 156 -1.64 30.71 5.28
C GLU A 156 -1.20 29.93 4.02
N ASP A 157 0.10 29.97 3.70
CA ASP A 157 0.65 29.23 2.55
C ASP A 157 0.52 27.71 2.74
N LYS A 158 0.82 27.20 3.94
CA LYS A 158 0.68 25.77 4.26
C LYS A 158 -0.79 25.33 4.24
N LYS A 159 -1.70 26.21 4.67
CA LYS A 159 -3.14 25.96 4.62
C LYS A 159 -3.62 25.82 3.18
N LYS A 160 -3.22 26.73 2.28
CA LYS A 160 -3.53 26.64 0.85
C LYS A 160 -3.05 25.34 0.22
N ILE A 161 -1.81 24.93 0.54
CA ILE A 161 -1.25 23.66 0.06
C ILE A 161 -2.07 22.48 0.59
N ILE A 162 -2.47 22.48 1.87
CA ILE A 162 -3.30 21.41 2.42
C ILE A 162 -4.68 21.36 1.77
N ASP A 163 -5.33 22.50 1.57
CA ASP A 163 -6.65 22.58 0.93
C ASP A 163 -6.57 22.11 -0.54
N TYR A 164 -5.40 22.22 -1.17
CA TYR A 164 -5.14 21.68 -2.50
C TYR A 164 -5.22 20.15 -2.57
N ARG A 165 -5.11 19.40 -1.45
CA ARG A 165 -5.12 17.91 -1.45
C ARG A 165 -6.30 17.30 -2.18
N TYR A 166 -7.49 17.92 -2.05
CA TYR A 166 -8.69 17.45 -2.71
C TYR A 166 -8.66 17.74 -4.20
N LYS A 167 -8.14 18.91 -4.59
CA LYS A 167 -7.96 19.24 -6.00
C LYS A 167 -6.92 18.34 -6.66
N PHE A 168 -5.81 18.06 -5.96
CA PHE A 168 -4.76 17.16 -6.43
C PHE A 168 -5.33 15.78 -6.80
N LEU A 169 -6.06 15.12 -5.90
CA LEU A 169 -6.63 13.79 -6.16
C LEU A 169 -7.95 13.80 -6.96
N LYS A 170 -8.50 14.98 -7.30
CA LYS A 170 -9.60 15.12 -8.27
C LYS A 170 -9.08 15.23 -9.71
N ASP A 171 -7.81 15.57 -9.89
CA ASP A 171 -7.16 15.57 -11.20
C ASP A 171 -6.70 14.15 -11.58
N SER A 172 -7.18 13.63 -12.71
CA SER A 172 -6.88 12.27 -13.13
C SER A 172 -5.39 12.03 -13.36
N SER A 173 -4.64 13.01 -13.89
CA SER A 173 -3.21 12.85 -14.14
C SER A 173 -2.42 12.70 -12.84
N ASN A 174 -2.75 13.53 -11.85
CA ASN A 174 -2.19 13.45 -10.50
C ASN A 174 -2.54 12.14 -9.80
N VAL A 175 -3.78 11.63 -9.97
CA VAL A 175 -4.16 10.31 -9.43
C VAL A 175 -3.32 9.19 -10.03
N PHE A 176 -3.06 9.22 -11.34
CA PHE A 176 -2.21 8.21 -11.99
C PHE A 176 -0.77 8.25 -11.47
N GLU A 177 -0.18 9.44 -11.30
CA GLU A 177 1.15 9.58 -10.69
C GLU A 177 1.18 9.04 -9.26
N PHE A 178 0.14 9.36 -8.47
CA PHE A 178 0.00 8.89 -7.10
C PHE A 178 -0.14 7.35 -7.02
N GLN A 179 -0.96 6.77 -7.90
CA GLN A 179 -1.10 5.31 -8.06
C GLN A 179 0.23 4.67 -8.47
N TYR A 180 0.98 5.30 -9.38
CA TYR A 180 2.24 4.77 -9.88
C TYR A 180 3.25 4.54 -8.75
N TYR A 181 3.42 5.50 -7.84
CA TYR A 181 4.25 5.33 -6.64
C TYR A 181 3.82 4.10 -5.82
N ILE A 182 2.52 3.98 -5.55
CA ILE A 182 1.95 2.90 -4.74
C ILE A 182 2.21 1.54 -5.39
N PHE A 183 1.99 1.42 -6.71
CA PHE A 183 2.24 0.20 -7.45
C PHE A 183 3.73 -0.18 -7.49
N GLN A 184 4.62 0.78 -7.72
CA GLN A 184 6.07 0.50 -7.73
C GLN A 184 6.54 -0.10 -6.40
N ILE A 185 6.15 0.52 -5.29
CA ILE A 185 6.53 0.09 -3.94
C ILE A 185 5.95 -1.29 -3.62
N HIS A 186 4.70 -1.53 -3.99
CA HIS A 186 4.04 -2.81 -3.75
C HIS A 186 4.63 -3.95 -4.58
N ASN A 187 4.99 -3.69 -5.84
CA ASN A 187 5.59 -4.72 -6.70
C ASN A 187 6.91 -5.23 -6.13
N ILE A 188 7.73 -4.35 -5.54
CA ILE A 188 8.96 -4.77 -4.83
C ILE A 188 8.62 -5.77 -3.73
N TYR A 189 7.62 -5.46 -2.91
CA TYR A 189 7.18 -6.35 -1.83
C TYR A 189 6.63 -7.68 -2.34
N VAL A 190 5.73 -7.64 -3.32
CA VAL A 190 5.12 -8.85 -3.89
C VAL A 190 6.19 -9.75 -4.48
N ASN A 191 7.17 -9.20 -5.20
CA ASN A 191 8.26 -9.98 -5.78
C ASN A 191 9.03 -10.75 -4.69
N ILE A 192 9.38 -10.11 -3.58
CA ILE A 192 10.06 -10.78 -2.45
C ILE A 192 9.21 -11.91 -1.89
N VAL A 193 7.92 -11.64 -1.65
CA VAL A 193 6.99 -12.59 -1.06
C VAL A 193 6.74 -13.78 -1.99
N GLU A 194 6.67 -13.56 -3.29
CA GLU A 194 6.52 -14.61 -4.31
C GLU A 194 7.78 -15.44 -4.47
N CYS A 195 8.97 -14.82 -4.51
CA CYS A 195 10.25 -15.56 -4.53
C CYS A 195 10.35 -16.52 -3.33
N PHE A 196 9.99 -16.06 -2.13
CA PHE A 196 9.95 -16.93 -0.96
C PHE A 196 8.97 -18.09 -1.08
N ALA A 197 7.78 -17.85 -1.65
CA ALA A 197 6.81 -18.92 -1.87
C ALA A 197 7.32 -19.95 -2.90
N GLU A 198 8.05 -19.51 -3.93
CA GLU A 198 8.72 -20.40 -4.89
C GLU A 198 9.83 -21.23 -4.26
N ASP A 199 10.63 -20.63 -3.37
CA ASP A 199 11.69 -21.35 -2.64
C ASP A 199 11.11 -22.42 -1.70
N LEU A 200 10.01 -22.08 -1.00
CA LEU A 200 9.26 -23.04 -0.19
C LEU A 200 8.72 -24.20 -1.03
N LEU A 201 8.09 -23.91 -2.17
CA LEU A 201 7.57 -24.94 -3.07
C LEU A 201 8.68 -25.84 -3.60
N SER A 202 9.82 -25.26 -3.99
CA SER A 202 10.98 -25.99 -4.47
C SER A 202 11.54 -26.94 -3.41
N THR A 203 11.61 -26.48 -2.15
CA THR A 203 12.05 -27.29 -1.01
C THR A 203 11.06 -28.40 -0.69
N TYR A 204 9.77 -28.09 -0.71
CA TYR A 204 8.69 -29.05 -0.49
C TYR A 204 8.71 -30.19 -1.51
N ASN A 205 8.86 -29.87 -2.79
CA ASN A 205 8.95 -30.88 -3.85
C ASN A 205 10.18 -31.78 -3.70
N LYS A 206 11.33 -31.23 -3.29
CA LYS A 206 12.54 -32.03 -3.00
C LYS A 206 12.34 -32.99 -1.82
N SER A 207 11.52 -32.63 -0.84
CA SER A 207 11.24 -33.49 0.32
C SER A 207 10.27 -34.64 0.04
N LYS A 208 9.53 -34.59 -1.08
CA LYS A 208 8.61 -35.64 -1.54
C LYS A 208 9.29 -36.70 -2.43
N HIS A 209 10.53 -36.46 -2.84
CA HIS A 209 11.34 -37.33 -3.71
C HIS A 209 12.54 -37.90 -2.95
#